data_AF-A0AAX2HVJ9-F1
#
_entry.id   AF-A0AAX2HVJ9-F1
#
_cell.length_a   1.000
_cell.length_b   1.000
_cell.length_c   1.000
_cell.angle_alpha   90.00
_cell.angle_beta   90.00
_cell.angle_gamma   90.00
#
_symmetry.space_group_name_H-M   'P 1'
#
loop_
_entity.id
_entity.type
_entity.pdbx_description
1 polymer ?
#
loop_
_entity_poly.entity_id
_entity_poly.type
_entity_poly.pdbx_seq_one_letter_code
_entity_poly.pdbx_strand_id
1 'polypeptide(L)'
;MGKQNFYFLGQLIGCHFNQDYAYINDGEDTIEGIIQFYKKTADEQTLSELKKNCMILLKFILTFLRRNLRKDTGLISLPHYGKQPHMIFSKLY
;
A
#
# COMPACT_ATOMS: atom_id res chain seq x y z
N MET A 1 -11.15 -8.68 -18.96
CA MET A 1 -10.68 -8.11 -17.68
C MET A 1 -10.15 -6.72 -17.97
N GLY A 2 -10.75 -5.65 -17.41
CA GLY A 2 -10.23 -4.30 -17.58
C GLY A 2 -8.84 -4.18 -16.95
N LYS A 3 -7.90 -3.49 -17.60
CA LYS A 3 -6.60 -3.17 -17.00
C LYS A 3 -6.86 -2.39 -15.71
N GLN A 4 -6.45 -2.94 -14.56
CA GLN A 4 -6.45 -2.16 -13.33
C GLN A 4 -5.39 -1.08 -13.48
N ASN A 5 -5.82 0.18 -13.47
CA ASN A 5 -4.93 1.31 -13.64
C ASN A 5 -4.33 1.69 -12.29
N PHE A 6 -3.04 1.39 -12.10
CA PHE A 6 -2.28 1.76 -10.91
C PHE A 6 -1.54 3.10 -11.08
N TYR A 7 -2.06 3.99 -11.92
CA TYR A 7 -1.40 5.25 -12.30
C TYR A 7 -0.87 6.06 -11.13
N PHE A 8 -1.71 6.30 -10.11
CA PHE A 8 -1.33 7.14 -8.97
C PHE A 8 -0.29 6.48 -8.06
N LEU A 9 -0.35 5.15 -7.91
CA LEU A 9 0.69 4.41 -7.21
C LEU A 9 2.01 4.42 -8.01
N GLY A 10 1.93 4.29 -9.33
CA GLY A 10 3.08 4.39 -10.23
C GLY A 10 3.71 5.78 -10.20
N GLN A 11 2.89 6.85 -10.14
CA GLN A 11 3.39 8.21 -9.99
C GLN A 11 4.09 8.43 -8.65
N LEU A 12 3.50 7.99 -7.53
CA LEU A 12 4.15 8.09 -6.23
C LEU A 12 5.54 7.44 -6.26
N ILE A 13 5.64 6.20 -6.75
CA ILE A 13 6.92 5.47 -6.81
C ILE A 13 7.89 6.16 -7.77
N GLY A 14 7.45 6.48 -8.98
CA GLY A 14 8.29 7.04 -10.03
C GLY A 14 8.79 8.46 -9.73
N CYS A 15 8.01 9.27 -9.02
CA CYS A 15 8.36 10.64 -8.71
C CYS A 15 9.08 10.78 -7.36
N HIS A 16 8.69 10.02 -6.33
CA HIS A 16 9.20 10.23 -4.98
C HIS A 16 10.20 9.17 -4.50
N PHE A 17 10.23 7.98 -5.13
CA PHE A 17 11.15 6.89 -4.77
C PHE A 17 12.16 6.59 -5.88
N ASN A 18 12.58 7.62 -6.62
CA ASN A 18 13.57 7.51 -7.69
C ASN A 18 14.98 7.89 -7.22
N GLN A 19 15.94 7.93 -8.14
CA GLN A 19 17.35 8.25 -7.84
C GLN A 19 17.57 9.66 -7.29
N ASP A 20 16.63 10.58 -7.53
CA ASP A 20 16.69 11.98 -7.12
C ASP A 20 15.85 12.24 -5.85
N TYR A 21 15.48 11.19 -5.10
CA TYR A 21 14.57 11.28 -3.95
C TYR A 21 14.97 12.37 -2.93
N ALA A 22 16.29 12.55 -2.69
CA ALA A 22 16.79 13.54 -1.74
C ALA A 22 16.46 14.99 -2.13
N TYR A 23 16.37 15.27 -3.44
CA TYR A 23 16.03 16.60 -3.95
C TYR A 23 14.53 16.84 -4.03
N ILE A 24 13.76 15.78 -4.29
CA ILE A 24 12.31 15.87 -4.54
C ILE A 24 11.54 15.89 -3.21
N ASN A 25 12.05 15.21 -2.18
CA ASN A 25 11.36 15.01 -0.92
C ASN A 25 11.85 15.92 0.21
N ASP A 26 12.40 17.09 -0.12
CA ASP A 26 12.92 18.05 0.89
C ASP A 26 13.94 17.42 1.85
N GLY A 27 14.81 16.56 1.30
CA GLY A 27 15.83 15.84 2.07
C GLY A 27 15.33 14.61 2.84
N GLU A 28 14.03 14.29 2.81
CA GLU A 28 13.50 13.07 3.44
C GLU A 28 14.02 11.81 2.71
N ASP A 29 14.61 10.89 3.48
CA ASP A 29 15.23 9.66 2.98
C ASP A 29 14.58 8.38 3.53
N THR A 30 13.66 8.52 4.49
CA THR A 30 12.87 7.42 5.01
C THR A 30 11.58 7.26 4.21
N ILE A 31 11.07 6.03 4.12
CA ILE A 31 9.78 5.76 3.45
C ILE A 31 8.68 6.58 4.13
N GLU A 32 8.64 6.57 5.46
CA GLU A 32 7.67 7.32 6.25
C GLU A 32 7.75 8.83 5.98
N GLY A 33 8.96 9.39 6.00
CA GLY A 33 9.21 10.81 5.72
C GLY A 33 8.73 11.21 4.33
N ILE A 34 9.14 10.46 3.30
CA ILE A 34 8.74 10.67 1.91
C ILE A 34 7.22 10.59 1.74
N ILE A 35 6.55 9.62 2.38
CA ILE A 35 5.09 9.50 2.34
C ILE A 35 4.40 10.66 3.04
N GLN A 36 4.91 11.13 4.19
CA GLN A 36 4.33 12.29 4.87
C GLN A 36 4.53 13.57 4.06
N PHE A 37 5.70 13.74 3.42
CA PHE A 37 5.94 14.84 2.50
C PHE A 37 4.95 14.82 1.33
N TYR A 38 4.82 13.67 0.65
CA TYR A 38 3.84 13.50 -0.43
C TYR A 38 2.41 13.83 0.00
N LYS A 39 1.98 13.37 1.18
CA LYS A 39 0.64 13.66 1.71
C LYS A 39 0.40 15.14 1.99
N LYS A 40 1.44 15.90 2.31
CA LYS A 40 1.34 17.35 2.53
C LYS A 40 1.25 18.13 1.23
N THR A 41 1.87 17.63 0.15
CA THR A 41 2.00 18.34 -1.13
C THR A 41 0.97 17.91 -2.17
N ALA A 42 0.46 16.69 -2.12
CA ALA A 42 -0.56 16.18 -3.03
C ALA A 42 -1.95 16.74 -2.72
N ASP A 43 -2.76 16.93 -3.76
CA ASP A 43 -4.16 17.32 -3.61
C ASP A 43 -5.04 16.15 -3.11
N GLU A 44 -6.21 16.48 -2.56
CA GLU A 44 -7.12 15.51 -1.96
C GLU A 44 -7.65 14.47 -2.96
N GLN A 45 -7.88 14.85 -4.22
CA GLN A 45 -8.36 13.93 -5.25
C GLN A 45 -7.27 12.89 -5.57
N THR A 46 -6.02 13.32 -5.73
CA THR A 46 -4.87 12.45 -5.92
C THR A 46 -4.70 11.47 -4.76
N LEU A 47 -4.82 11.94 -3.51
CA LEU A 47 -4.74 11.07 -2.33
C LEU A 47 -5.88 10.04 -2.27
N SER A 48 -7.09 10.44 -2.65
CA SER A 48 -8.26 9.57 -2.73
C SER A 48 -8.08 8.45 -3.77
N GLU A 49 -7.57 8.78 -4.96
CA GLU A 49 -7.31 7.80 -6.01
C GLU A 49 -6.14 6.87 -5.67
N LEU A 50 -5.06 7.40 -5.07
CA LEU A 50 -3.95 6.60 -4.56
C LEU A 50 -4.44 5.59 -3.51
N LYS A 51 -5.30 6.02 -2.58
CA LYS A 51 -5.90 5.13 -1.59
C LYS A 51 -6.68 3.99 -2.26
N LYS A 52 -7.45 4.26 -3.31
CA LYS A 52 -8.14 3.22 -4.10
C LYS A 52 -7.15 2.25 -4.74
N ASN A 53 -6.07 2.75 -5.32
CA ASN A 53 -5.00 1.94 -5.92
C ASN A 53 -4.39 0.99 -4.88
N CYS A 54 -3.99 1.50 -3.72
CA CYS A 54 -3.44 0.71 -2.62
C CYS A 54 -4.42 -0.37 -2.13
N MET A 55 -5.70 -0.04 -1.99
CA MET A 55 -6.72 -1.00 -1.57
C MET A 55 -6.93 -2.13 -2.58
N ILE A 56 -6.86 -1.84 -3.88
CA ILE A 56 -6.95 -2.84 -4.93
C ILE A 56 -5.73 -3.77 -4.88
N LEU A 57 -4.53 -3.20 -4.77
CA LEU A 57 -3.29 -3.99 -4.67
C LEU A 57 -3.29 -4.89 -3.42
N LEU A 58 -3.69 -4.35 -2.27
CA LEU A 58 -3.81 -5.12 -1.03
C LEU A 58 -4.80 -6.29 -1.20
N LYS A 59 -5.97 -6.07 -1.82
CA LYS A 59 -6.92 -7.14 -2.12
C LYS A 59 -6.32 -8.20 -3.03
N PHE A 60 -5.55 -7.80 -4.05
CA PHE A 60 -4.88 -8.73 -4.95
C PHE A 60 -3.85 -9.58 -4.19
N ILE A 61 -2.95 -8.96 -3.41
CA ILE A 61 -1.94 -9.65 -2.60
C ILE A 61 -2.62 -10.62 -1.63
N LEU A 62 -3.62 -10.17 -0.86
CA LEU A 62 -4.33 -11.05 0.08
C LEU A 62 -5.03 -12.22 -0.64
N THR A 63 -5.56 -12.01 -1.84
CA THR A 63 -6.18 -13.07 -2.64
C THR A 63 -5.13 -14.06 -3.14
N PHE A 64 -3.99 -13.57 -3.62
CA PHE A 64 -2.86 -14.39 -4.03
C PHE A 64 -2.33 -15.22 -2.85
N LEU A 65 -2.07 -14.59 -1.71
CA LEU A 65 -1.62 -15.26 -0.49
C LEU A 65 -2.63 -16.30 -0.02
N ARG A 66 -3.94 -15.98 0.01
CA ARG A 66 -5.00 -16.95 0.35
C ARG A 66 -5.02 -18.16 -0.55
N ARG A 67 -4.74 -18.01 -1.85
CA ARG A 67 -4.79 -19.10 -2.82
C ARG A 67 -3.56 -19.99 -2.78
N ASN A 68 -2.39 -19.41 -2.50
CA ASN A 68 -1.11 -20.11 -2.55
C ASN A 68 -0.65 -20.60 -1.17
N LEU A 69 -0.77 -19.80 -0.11
CA LEU A 69 -0.35 -20.22 1.24
C LEU A 69 -1.28 -21.24 1.88
N ARG A 70 -2.56 -21.34 1.46
CA ARG A 70 -3.47 -22.42 1.91
C ARG A 70 -3.02 -23.81 1.47
N LYS A 71 -2.24 -23.91 0.39
CA LYS A 71 -1.80 -25.21 -0.13
C LYS A 71 -0.62 -25.79 0.63
N ASP A 72 0.21 -24.93 1.22
CA ASP A 72 1.53 -25.37 1.72
C ASP A 72 1.65 -25.37 3.25
N THR A 73 0.73 -24.74 4.00
CA THR A 73 0.96 -24.53 5.45
C THR A 73 -0.12 -25.07 6.39
N GLY A 74 -1.27 -25.55 5.90
CA GLY A 74 -2.39 -25.94 6.79
C GLY A 74 -2.85 -24.83 7.76
N LEU A 75 -2.38 -23.59 7.57
CA LEU A 75 -2.54 -22.48 8.50
C LEU A 75 -3.63 -21.52 8.01
N ILE A 76 -4.72 -21.56 8.78
CA ILE A 76 -5.56 -20.45 9.23
C ILE A 76 -6.34 -19.69 8.15
N SER A 77 -7.66 -19.77 8.29
CA SER A 77 -8.64 -18.89 7.68
C SER A 77 -8.28 -17.41 7.91
N LEU A 78 -7.72 -16.75 6.90
CA LEU A 78 -7.60 -15.29 6.89
C LEU A 78 -9.00 -14.67 7.07
N PRO A 79 -9.26 -13.89 8.13
CA PRO A 79 -10.61 -13.46 8.49
C PRO A 79 -11.27 -12.66 7.37
N HIS A 80 -12.58 -12.83 7.25
CA HIS A 80 -13.43 -11.97 6.42
C HIS A 80 -13.36 -10.56 7.01
N TYR A 81 -12.85 -9.60 6.22
CA TYR A 81 -12.81 -8.20 6.62
C TYR A 81 -14.23 -7.62 6.63
N GLY A 82 -14.87 -7.73 7.80
CA GLY A 82 -16.12 -7.05 8.16
C GLY A 82 -16.16 -6.60 9.63
N LYS A 83 -15.12 -6.89 10.42
CA LYS A 83 -14.94 -6.39 11.80
C LYS A 83 -13.49 -5.89 11.97
N GLN A 84 -13.35 -4.88 12.80
CA GLN A 84 -12.29 -3.85 12.80
C GLN A 84 -10.82 -4.37 12.84
N PRO A 85 -9.88 -3.66 12.18
CA PRO A 85 -8.48 -4.08 12.02
C PRO A 85 -7.58 -3.98 13.27
N HIS A 86 -8.08 -3.53 14.43
CA HIS A 86 -7.24 -3.19 15.59
C HIS A 86 -6.72 -4.40 16.41
N MET A 87 -7.07 -5.64 16.05
CA MET A 87 -6.62 -6.84 16.78
C MET A 87 -5.43 -7.59 16.15
N ILE A 88 -4.89 -7.13 15.02
CA ILE A 88 -3.86 -7.90 14.29
C ILE A 88 -2.43 -7.67 14.83
N PHE A 89 -2.19 -6.62 15.60
CA PHE A 89 -0.81 -6.26 16.03
C PHE A 89 -0.50 -6.45 17.52
N SER A 90 -1.40 -7.00 18.34
CA SER A 90 -1.19 -7.07 19.80
C SER A 90 -0.36 -8.28 20.29
N LYS A 91 0.31 -9.02 19.40
CA LYS A 91 1.09 -10.23 19.78
C LYS A 91 2.48 -10.31 19.14
N LEU A 92 3.06 -9.17 18.78
CA LEU A 92 4.42 -9.10 18.24
C LEU A 92 5.42 -8.38 19.18
N TYR A 93 5.10 -8.25 20.46
CA TYR A 93 6.04 -7.85 21.51
C TYR A 93 5.90 -8.80 22.70
#